data_AF-A0A522BRW2-F1
#
_entry.id   AF-A0A522BRW2-F1
#
_cell.length_a   1.000
_cell.length_b   1.000
_cell.length_c   1.000
_cell.angle_alpha   90.00
_cell.angle_beta   90.00
_cell.angle_gamma   90.00
#
_symmetry.space_group_name_H-M   'P 1'
#
loop_
_entity.id
_entity.type
_entity.pdbx_description
1 polymer ?
#
loop_
_entity_poly.entity_id
_entity_poly.type
_entity_poly.pdbx_seq_one_letter_code
_entity_poly.pdbx_strand_id
1 'polypeptide(L)'
;MDILAVSYSQAYRKLNAGSPWLEEDLYRLATHFGETLGTLFADAPPREHGGIAVVDDDPIVADSIVDTLQALGIDARAYYDAASLLQGARSYDAYIVDWFMGTGTAENLLLEVRRRDGPAPVIVVLTGKISSGAAEDQLARMVRDHGILVELKPARVSLLLAKIQRERDTR
;
A
#
# COMPACT_ATOMS: atom_id res chain seq x y z
N MET A 1 -2.36 30.05 -12.05
CA MET A 1 -2.25 29.87 -13.51
C MET A 1 -1.90 28.40 -13.72
N ASP A 2 -2.85 27.63 -14.24
CA ASP A 2 -2.75 26.19 -14.49
C ASP A 2 -1.66 25.91 -15.53
N ILE A 3 -0.61 25.18 -15.17
CA ILE A 3 0.51 24.94 -16.08
C ILE A 3 0.45 23.55 -16.73
N LEU A 4 -0.28 22.57 -16.17
CA LEU A 4 -0.46 21.26 -16.82
C LEU A 4 -1.85 20.60 -16.65
N ALA A 5 -2.81 21.21 -15.94
CA ALA A 5 -4.18 20.70 -15.76
C ALA A 5 -4.28 19.23 -15.31
N VAL A 6 -3.28 18.72 -14.58
CA VAL A 6 -3.14 17.31 -14.22
C VAL A 6 -2.76 17.23 -12.73
N SER A 7 -3.54 16.48 -11.96
CA SER A 7 -3.31 16.24 -10.52
C SER A 7 -2.00 15.45 -10.29
N TYR A 8 -1.37 15.64 -9.12
CA TYR A 8 -0.15 14.93 -8.69
C TYR A 8 -0.22 13.41 -8.93
N SER A 9 -1.37 12.79 -8.64
CA SER A 9 -1.60 11.35 -8.84
C SER A 9 -1.66 10.93 -10.32
N GLN A 10 -2.00 11.85 -11.23
CA GLN A 10 -1.96 11.61 -12.67
C GLN A 10 -0.54 11.82 -13.25
N ALA A 11 0.22 12.77 -12.71
CA ALA A 11 1.63 12.94 -13.03
C ALA A 11 2.44 11.70 -12.63
N TYR A 12 2.23 11.19 -11.41
CA TYR A 12 2.90 9.98 -10.91
C TYR A 12 2.54 8.73 -11.72
N ARG A 13 1.27 8.56 -12.09
CA ARG A 13 0.80 7.42 -12.90
C ARG A 13 1.37 7.44 -14.32
N LYS A 14 1.61 8.62 -14.89
CA LYS A 14 2.22 8.78 -16.21
C LYS A 14 3.75 8.66 -16.19
N LEU A 15 4.43 8.93 -15.07
CA LEU A 15 5.87 8.69 -14.91
C LEU A 15 6.21 7.20 -14.97
N ASN A 16 5.36 6.35 -14.41
CA ASN A 16 5.60 4.91 -14.32
C ASN A 16 4.98 4.08 -15.47
N ALA A 17 4.29 4.71 -16.43
CA ALA A 17 3.56 4.03 -17.51
C ALA A 17 4.25 4.11 -18.90
N GLY A 18 5.53 4.49 -18.98
CA GLY A 18 6.33 4.37 -20.22
C GLY A 18 5.96 5.32 -21.38
N SER A 19 5.34 6.47 -21.13
CA SER A 19 5.12 7.50 -22.17
C SER A 19 6.35 8.41 -22.37
N PRO A 20 6.60 8.89 -23.60
CA PRO A 20 7.75 9.74 -23.93
C PRO A 20 7.48 11.18 -23.46
N TRP A 21 7.84 11.48 -22.23
CA TRP A 21 7.86 12.85 -21.76
C TRP A 21 9.00 13.62 -22.44
N LEU A 22 8.74 14.86 -22.82
CA LEU A 22 9.79 15.79 -23.19
C LEU A 22 10.46 16.27 -21.90
N GLU A 23 11.78 16.37 -21.90
CA GLU A 23 12.61 16.77 -20.75
C GLU A 23 12.10 18.06 -20.07
N GLU A 24 11.51 18.96 -20.86
CA GLU A 24 10.96 20.24 -20.41
C GLU A 24 9.72 20.12 -19.50
N ASP A 25 8.88 19.10 -19.66
CA ASP A 25 7.70 18.88 -18.81
C ASP A 25 8.09 18.42 -17.41
N LEU A 26 9.16 17.62 -17.32
CA LEU A 26 9.71 17.13 -16.06
C LEU A 26 10.33 18.29 -15.27
N TYR A 27 11.09 19.18 -15.93
CA TYR A 27 11.66 20.37 -15.29
C TYR A 27 10.58 21.31 -14.75
N ARG A 28 9.45 21.47 -15.47
CA ARG A 28 8.33 22.29 -15.01
C ARG A 28 7.67 21.73 -13.75
N LEU A 29 7.54 20.40 -13.65
CA LEU A 29 7.00 19.74 -12.46
C LEU A 29 7.92 19.92 -11.25
N ALA A 30 9.22 19.64 -11.42
CA ALA A 30 10.23 19.78 -10.36
C ALA A 30 10.28 21.20 -9.79
N THR A 31 10.34 22.18 -10.68
CA THR A 31 10.42 23.61 -10.32
C THR A 31 9.15 24.08 -9.61
N HIS A 32 7.98 23.55 -10.00
CA HIS A 32 6.71 23.90 -9.36
C HIS A 32 6.64 23.48 -7.89
N PHE A 33 7.19 22.31 -7.55
CA PHE A 33 7.23 21.80 -6.17
C PHE A 33 8.49 22.23 -5.39
N GLY A 34 9.40 22.99 -6.01
CA GLY A 34 10.63 23.43 -5.37
C GLY A 34 11.68 22.33 -5.19
N GLU A 35 11.57 21.24 -5.94
CA GLU A 35 12.45 20.09 -5.88
C GLU A 35 13.34 20.01 -7.13
N THR A 36 14.45 19.27 -7.05
CA THR A 36 15.30 19.01 -8.23
C THR A 36 14.81 17.77 -8.97
N LEU A 37 15.08 17.65 -10.28
CA LEU A 37 14.83 16.39 -11.00
C LEU A 37 15.54 15.20 -10.35
N GLY A 38 16.75 15.42 -9.83
CA GLY A 38 17.47 14.42 -9.06
C GLY A 38 16.75 13.99 -7.78
N THR A 39 15.87 14.81 -7.21
CA THR A 39 15.02 14.47 -6.04
C THR A 39 13.77 13.71 -6.47
N LEU A 40 13.17 14.07 -7.61
CA LEU A 40 12.03 13.35 -8.19
C LEU A 40 12.40 11.95 -8.70
N PHE A 41 13.64 11.78 -9.17
CA PHE A 41 14.21 10.51 -9.63
C PHE A 41 15.16 9.87 -8.62
N ALA A 42 15.43 10.51 -7.48
CA ALA A 42 16.13 9.84 -6.39
C ALA A 42 15.16 8.80 -5.85
N ASP A 43 15.46 7.54 -6.11
CA ASP A 43 15.05 6.49 -5.20
C ASP A 43 15.44 6.96 -3.79
N ALA A 44 14.44 7.06 -2.90
CA ALA A 44 14.73 7.05 -1.48
C ALA A 44 15.76 5.94 -1.23
N PRO A 45 16.79 6.17 -0.38
CA PRO A 45 17.89 5.21 -0.20
C PRO A 45 17.29 3.81 -0.10
N PRO A 46 17.78 2.81 -0.87
CA PRO A 46 17.10 1.54 -1.03
C PRO A 46 16.71 1.00 0.34
N ARG A 47 15.43 1.10 0.69
CA ARG A 47 14.93 0.44 1.89
C ARG A 47 15.09 -1.04 1.63
N GLU A 48 15.35 -1.83 2.67
CA GLU A 48 15.22 -3.27 2.53
C GLU A 48 13.76 -3.53 2.14
N HIS A 49 13.54 -3.85 0.86
CA HIS A 49 12.24 -4.16 0.30
C HIS A 49 12.12 -5.67 0.19
N GLY A 50 11.04 -6.22 0.71
CA GLY A 50 10.74 -7.62 0.50
C GLY A 50 9.78 -8.18 1.54
N GLY A 51 9.07 -9.22 1.13
CA GLY A 51 8.17 -9.97 1.98
C GLY A 51 6.83 -9.27 2.22
N ILE A 52 6.06 -9.83 3.16
CA ILE A 52 4.69 -9.43 3.45
C ILE A 52 4.57 -8.99 4.92
N ALA A 53 4.05 -7.80 5.15
CA ALA A 53 3.60 -7.40 6.47
C ALA A 53 2.16 -7.88 6.70
N VAL A 54 1.91 -8.52 7.84
CA VAL A 54 0.57 -8.87 8.30
C VAL A 54 0.25 -8.00 9.50
N VAL A 55 -0.89 -7.31 9.47
CA VAL A 55 -1.31 -6.38 10.52
C VAL A 55 -2.71 -6.77 10.99
N ASP A 56 -2.83 -7.20 12.23
CA ASP A 56 -4.10 -7.56 12.88
C ASP A 56 -3.91 -7.32 14.40
N ASP A 57 -4.88 -6.74 15.09
CA ASP A 57 -4.77 -6.44 16.52
C ASP A 57 -4.92 -7.69 17.40
N ASP A 58 -5.32 -8.83 16.82
CA ASP A 58 -5.22 -10.15 17.42
C ASP A 58 -3.88 -10.82 17.04
N PRO A 59 -2.92 -10.96 17.99
CA PRO A 59 -1.63 -11.57 17.72
C PRO A 59 -1.74 -13.02 17.22
N ILE A 60 -2.74 -13.76 17.68
CA ILE A 60 -2.93 -15.17 17.26
C ILE A 60 -3.30 -15.22 15.78
N VAL A 61 -4.14 -14.30 15.32
CA VAL A 61 -4.55 -14.23 13.90
C VAL A 61 -3.38 -13.77 13.04
N ALA A 62 -2.68 -12.70 13.44
CA ALA A 62 -1.52 -12.19 12.71
C ALA A 62 -0.42 -13.26 12.58
N ASP A 63 -0.05 -13.90 13.69
CA ASP A 63 0.99 -14.93 13.72
C ASP A 63 0.57 -16.15 12.91
N SER A 64 -0.69 -16.58 12.98
CA SER A 64 -1.18 -17.72 12.18
C SER A 64 -1.09 -17.49 10.67
N ILE A 65 -1.38 -16.27 10.20
CA ILE A 65 -1.22 -15.93 8.78
C ILE A 65 0.27 -15.93 8.41
N VAL A 66 1.14 -15.36 9.26
CA VAL A 66 2.59 -15.33 9.04
C VAL A 66 3.18 -16.72 9.00
N ASP A 67 2.84 -17.58 9.96
CA ASP A 67 3.28 -18.98 10.00
C ASP A 67 2.89 -19.71 8.72
N THR A 68 1.66 -19.48 8.23
CA THR A 68 1.20 -20.07 6.98
C THR A 68 1.97 -19.52 5.77
N LEU A 69 2.27 -18.23 5.72
CA LEU A 69 3.07 -17.60 4.66
C LEU A 69 4.50 -18.15 4.66
N GLN A 70 5.12 -18.24 5.82
CA GLN A 70 6.50 -18.74 5.98
C GLN A 70 6.59 -20.23 5.65
N ALA A 71 5.57 -21.04 6.00
CA ALA A 71 5.47 -22.44 5.59
C ALA A 71 5.38 -22.60 4.06
N LEU A 72 4.91 -21.58 3.34
CA LEU A 72 4.89 -21.51 1.88
C LEU A 72 6.18 -20.90 1.29
N GLY A 73 7.19 -20.62 2.12
CA GLY A 73 8.47 -20.03 1.71
C GLY A 73 8.43 -18.52 1.48
N ILE A 74 7.39 -17.83 1.95
CA ILE A 74 7.23 -16.38 1.82
C ILE A 74 7.82 -15.69 3.05
N ASP A 75 8.72 -14.73 2.85
CA ASP A 75 9.19 -13.86 3.93
C ASP A 75 8.01 -13.00 4.42
N ALA A 76 7.67 -13.11 5.70
CA ALA A 76 6.52 -12.43 6.28
C ALA A 76 6.76 -12.07 7.74
N ARG A 77 6.14 -10.97 8.18
CA ARG A 77 6.26 -10.45 9.55
C ARG A 77 4.92 -9.93 10.08
N ALA A 78 4.62 -10.27 11.34
CA ALA A 78 3.43 -9.82 12.04
C ALA A 78 3.67 -8.46 12.72
N TYR A 79 2.61 -7.67 12.76
CA TYR A 79 2.48 -6.43 13.50
C TYR A 79 1.11 -6.40 14.15
N TYR A 80 1.06 -6.02 15.43
CA TYR A 80 -0.19 -6.04 16.20
C TYR A 80 -0.79 -4.65 16.38
N ASP A 81 -0.12 -3.64 15.86
CA ASP A 81 -0.50 -2.25 15.94
C ASP A 81 0.15 -1.45 14.81
N ALA A 82 -0.44 -0.30 14.48
CA ALA A 82 0.08 0.57 13.43
C ALA A 82 1.43 1.22 13.80
N ALA A 83 1.67 1.51 15.09
CA ALA A 83 2.85 2.25 15.50
C ALA A 83 4.12 1.42 15.34
N SER A 84 4.10 0.13 15.68
CA SER A 84 5.23 -0.79 15.50
C SER A 84 5.58 -1.00 14.03
N LEU A 85 4.58 -1.06 13.14
CA LEU A 85 4.80 -1.12 11.70
C LEU A 85 5.44 0.16 11.15
N LEU A 86 4.95 1.32 11.60
CA LEU A 86 5.36 2.62 11.06
C LEU A 86 6.71 3.10 11.58
N GLN A 87 7.12 2.69 12.78
CA GLN A 87 8.45 2.95 13.34
C GLN A 87 9.57 2.20 12.60
N GLY A 88 9.25 1.09 11.92
CA GLY A 88 10.21 0.32 11.15
C GLY A 88 10.69 1.06 9.90
N ALA A 89 11.98 0.95 9.60
CA ALA A 89 12.57 1.46 8.36
C ALA A 89 12.34 0.54 7.14
N ARG A 90 11.72 -0.64 7.37
CA ARG A 90 11.46 -1.65 6.34
C ARG A 90 10.18 -1.34 5.58
N SER A 91 10.26 -1.47 4.25
CA SER A 91 9.10 -1.43 3.36
C SER A 91 8.82 -2.86 2.87
N TYR A 92 7.55 -3.17 2.63
CA TYR A 92 7.13 -4.52 2.23
C TYR A 92 6.62 -4.51 0.80
N ASP A 93 6.68 -5.67 0.13
CA ASP A 93 6.07 -5.82 -1.19
C ASP A 93 4.54 -5.83 -1.12
N ALA A 94 4.03 -6.35 0.00
CA ALA A 94 2.61 -6.38 0.26
C ALA A 94 2.28 -6.23 1.75
N TYR A 95 1.08 -5.74 2.00
CA TYR A 95 0.49 -5.61 3.33
C TYR A 95 -0.83 -6.37 3.34
N ILE A 96 -1.03 -7.23 4.32
CA ILE A 96 -2.30 -7.87 4.64
C ILE A 96 -2.76 -7.24 5.95
N VAL A 97 -3.89 -6.52 5.94
CA VAL A 97 -4.30 -5.66 7.05
C VAL A 97 -5.73 -5.95 7.43
N ASP A 98 -6.01 -6.19 8.71
CA ASP A 98 -7.40 -6.22 9.18
C ASP A 98 -8.03 -4.84 9.11
N TRP A 99 -9.25 -4.75 8.61
CA TRP A 99 -9.92 -3.48 8.45
C TRP A 99 -10.25 -2.83 9.78
N PHE A 100 -10.66 -3.63 10.77
CA PHE A 100 -10.97 -3.16 12.11
C PHE A 100 -9.76 -3.40 13.01
N MET A 101 -9.27 -2.34 13.65
CA MET A 101 -8.15 -2.42 14.59
C MET A 101 -8.52 -1.65 15.86
N GLY A 102 -8.60 -2.34 17.00
CA GLY A 102 -9.04 -1.78 18.27
C GLY A 102 -10.47 -1.23 18.18
N THR A 103 -10.61 0.08 18.31
CA THR A 103 -11.92 0.77 18.27
C THR A 103 -12.20 1.48 16.93
N GLY A 104 -11.27 1.41 15.97
CA GLY A 104 -11.33 2.15 14.72
C GLY A 104 -11.09 1.27 13.49
N THR A 105 -10.88 1.94 12.36
CA THR A 105 -10.52 1.30 11.09
C THR A 105 -9.05 1.49 10.76
N ALA A 106 -8.53 0.67 9.87
CA ALA A 106 -7.16 0.76 9.37
C ALA A 106 -6.92 1.94 8.40
N GLU A 107 -7.92 2.80 8.13
CA GLU A 107 -7.82 3.91 7.16
C GLU A 107 -6.54 4.74 7.34
N ASN A 108 -6.28 5.23 8.55
CA ASN A 108 -5.10 6.05 8.84
C ASN A 108 -3.78 5.28 8.62
N LEU A 109 -3.74 3.99 8.97
CA LEU A 109 -2.57 3.16 8.73
C LEU A 109 -2.30 3.02 7.22
N LEU A 110 -3.33 2.73 6.44
CA LEU A 110 -3.19 2.54 4.99
C LEU A 110 -2.78 3.83 4.28
N LEU A 111 -3.32 4.97 4.70
CA LEU A 111 -2.91 6.29 4.19
C LEU A 111 -1.44 6.58 4.50
N GLU A 112 -0.98 6.23 5.70
CA GLU A 112 0.40 6.44 6.11
C GLU A 112 1.37 5.50 5.37
N VAL A 113 1.00 4.24 5.15
CA VAL A 113 1.74 3.32 4.27
C VAL A 113 1.82 3.89 2.85
N ARG A 114 0.72 4.39 2.29
CA ARG A 114 0.72 5.03 0.96
C ARG A 114 1.59 6.29 0.90
N ARG A 115 1.61 7.07 1.97
CA ARG A 115 2.46 8.27 2.09
C ARG A 115 3.95 7.91 2.19
N ARG A 116 4.29 6.85 2.93
CA ARG A 116 5.67 6.42 3.21
C ARG A 116 6.30 5.60 2.09
N ASP A 117 5.52 4.67 1.53
CA ASP A 117 5.97 3.61 0.61
C ASP A 117 5.42 3.79 -0.81
N GLY A 118 4.62 4.84 -1.04
CA GLY A 118 4.02 5.13 -2.34
C GLY A 118 2.94 4.11 -2.76
N PRO A 119 2.58 4.08 -4.06
CA PRO A 119 1.59 3.14 -4.55
C PRO A 119 2.17 1.75 -4.84
N ALA A 120 3.50 1.58 -4.84
CA ALA A 120 4.18 0.34 -5.19
C ALA A 120 3.65 -0.90 -4.45
N PRO A 121 3.55 -0.93 -3.10
CA PRO A 121 3.13 -2.12 -2.40
C PRO A 121 1.66 -2.49 -2.65
N VAL A 122 1.40 -3.79 -2.78
CA VAL A 122 0.03 -4.32 -2.83
C VAL A 122 -0.55 -4.29 -1.42
N ILE A 123 -1.77 -3.76 -1.26
CA ILE A 123 -2.46 -3.74 0.03
C ILE A 123 -3.71 -4.59 -0.10
N VAL A 124 -3.81 -5.61 0.74
CA VAL A 124 -5.01 -6.45 0.88
C VAL A 124 -5.61 -6.17 2.25
N VAL A 125 -6.86 -5.74 2.27
CA VAL A 125 -7.64 -5.55 3.48
C VAL A 125 -8.52 -6.78 3.72
N LEU A 126 -8.42 -7.35 4.92
CA LEU A 126 -9.31 -8.40 5.41
C LEU A 126 -10.48 -7.75 6.16
N THR A 127 -11.71 -8.22 5.92
CA THR A 127 -12.88 -7.74 6.67
C THR A 127 -13.86 -8.88 6.95
N GLY A 128 -14.32 -9.01 8.20
CA GLY A 128 -15.19 -10.11 8.62
C GLY A 128 -16.69 -9.87 8.42
N LYS A 129 -17.12 -8.60 8.42
CA LYS A 129 -18.50 -8.17 8.16
C LYS A 129 -18.49 -6.75 7.65
N ILE A 130 -19.27 -6.49 6.59
CA ILE A 130 -19.61 -5.12 6.17
C ILE A 130 -20.46 -4.53 7.32
N SER A 131 -19.81 -3.82 8.24
CA SER A 131 -20.40 -3.37 9.50
C SER A 131 -20.50 -1.85 9.49
N SER A 132 -21.74 -1.34 9.54
CA SER A 132 -22.13 0.08 9.51
C SER A 132 -21.75 0.85 8.24
N GLY A 133 -22.68 1.64 7.69
CA GLY A 133 -22.50 2.31 6.40
C GLY A 133 -21.27 3.22 6.32
N ALA A 134 -20.90 3.90 7.42
CA ALA A 134 -19.74 4.80 7.41
C ALA A 134 -18.39 4.09 7.21
N ALA A 135 -18.19 2.93 7.82
CA ALA A 135 -16.95 2.15 7.68
C ALA A 135 -16.90 1.45 6.31
N GLU A 136 -18.05 1.05 5.77
CA GLU A 136 -18.16 0.55 4.39
C GLU A 136 -17.83 1.65 3.37
N ASP A 137 -18.36 2.85 3.56
CA ASP A 137 -18.08 4.00 2.70
C ASP A 137 -16.58 4.37 2.71
N GLN A 138 -15.94 4.31 3.88
CA GLN A 138 -14.48 4.45 4.01
C GLN A 138 -13.74 3.39 3.20
N LEU A 139 -14.08 2.11 3.38
CA LEU A 139 -13.45 1.02 2.66
C LEU A 139 -13.63 1.16 1.14
N ALA A 140 -14.84 1.53 0.70
CA ALA A 140 -15.14 1.77 -0.71
C ALA A 140 -14.35 2.95 -1.29
N ARG A 141 -14.13 4.02 -0.52
CA ARG A 141 -13.22 5.12 -0.91
C ARG A 141 -11.79 4.63 -1.04
N MET A 142 -11.29 3.86 -0.07
CA MET A 142 -9.93 3.33 -0.10
C MET A 142 -9.69 2.44 -1.34
N VAL A 143 -10.66 1.60 -1.72
CA VAL A 143 -10.58 0.78 -2.94
C VAL A 143 -10.45 1.67 -4.18
N ARG A 144 -11.31 2.70 -4.31
CA ARG A 144 -11.31 3.58 -5.50
C ARG A 144 -10.09 4.47 -5.59
N ASP A 145 -9.67 5.06 -4.48
CA ASP A 145 -8.71 6.16 -4.46
C ASP A 145 -7.27 5.67 -4.25
N HIS A 146 -7.10 4.52 -3.59
CA HIS A 146 -5.79 3.97 -3.21
C HIS A 146 -5.51 2.56 -3.76
N GLY A 147 -6.43 2.01 -4.56
CA GLY A 147 -6.24 0.73 -5.26
C GLY A 147 -5.94 -0.43 -4.32
N ILE A 148 -6.59 -0.45 -3.15
CA ILE A 148 -6.48 -1.59 -2.23
C ILE A 148 -7.35 -2.74 -2.72
N LEU A 149 -6.94 -3.97 -2.40
CA LEU A 149 -7.74 -5.17 -2.59
C LEU A 149 -8.51 -5.47 -1.31
N VAL A 150 -9.70 -6.03 -1.43
CA VAL A 150 -10.53 -6.44 -0.28
C VAL A 150 -10.79 -7.94 -0.35
N GLU A 151 -10.68 -8.61 0.79
CA GLU A 151 -11.00 -10.02 0.98
C GLU A 151 -11.87 -10.22 2.23
N LEU A 152 -12.87 -11.09 2.14
CA LEU A 152 -13.72 -11.42 3.29
C LEU A 152 -13.07 -12.49 4.17
N LYS A 153 -13.12 -12.31 5.50
CA LYS A 153 -12.76 -13.37 6.45
C LYS A 153 -13.87 -14.47 6.44
N PRO A 154 -13.54 -15.77 6.50
CA PRO A 154 -12.20 -16.34 6.60
C PRO A 154 -11.50 -16.36 5.22
N ALA A 155 -10.35 -15.67 5.14
CA ALA A 155 -9.54 -15.62 3.93
C ALA A 155 -8.62 -16.84 3.87
N ARG A 156 -8.39 -17.37 2.65
CA ARG A 156 -7.38 -18.41 2.42
C ARG A 156 -6.06 -17.77 2.03
N VAL A 157 -4.99 -18.03 2.78
CA VAL A 157 -3.66 -17.45 2.53
C VAL A 157 -3.16 -17.70 1.10
N SER A 158 -3.42 -18.88 0.53
CA SER A 158 -3.07 -19.18 -0.86
C SER A 158 -3.79 -18.29 -1.88
N LEU A 159 -5.04 -17.91 -1.62
CA LEU A 159 -5.78 -16.99 -2.47
C LEU A 159 -5.27 -15.55 -2.31
N LEU A 160 -4.90 -15.14 -1.09
CA LEU A 160 -4.26 -13.85 -0.84
C LEU A 160 -2.97 -13.72 -1.64
N LEU A 161 -2.11 -14.75 -1.62
CA LEU A 161 -0.88 -14.79 -2.40
C LEU A 161 -1.13 -14.70 -3.90
N ALA A 162 -2.10 -15.46 -4.42
CA ALA A 162 -2.46 -15.40 -5.84
C ALA A 162 -2.93 -13.99 -6.25
N LYS A 163 -3.71 -13.32 -5.39
CA LYS A 163 -4.15 -11.93 -5.62
C LYS A 163 -2.98 -10.96 -5.60
N ILE A 164 -2.08 -11.09 -4.62
CA ILE A 164 -0.89 -10.25 -4.50
C ILE A 164 0.00 -10.42 -5.74
N GLN A 165 0.27 -11.67 -6.16
CA GLN A 165 1.10 -11.94 -7.33
C GLN A 165 0.49 -11.34 -8.59
N ARG A 166 -0.81 -11.58 -8.83
CA ARG A 166 -1.51 -11.02 -9.99
C ARG A 166 -1.44 -9.49 -10.02
N GLU A 167 -1.67 -8.83 -8.88
CA GLU A 167 -1.65 -7.37 -8.81
C GLU A 167 -0.24 -6.82 -9.05
N ARG A 168 0.82 -7.51 -8.59
CA ARG A 168 2.22 -7.16 -8.90
C ARG A 168 2.53 -7.31 -10.38
N ASP A 169 2.05 -8.38 -11.02
CA ASP A 169 2.33 -8.66 -12.44
C ASP A 169 1.60 -7.69 -13.40
N THR A 170 0.57 -6.99 -12.93
CA THR A 170 -0.24 -6.07 -13.77
C THR A 170 0.23 -4.61 -13.68
N ARG A 171 1.25 -4.32 -12.87
CA ARG A 171 1.82 -2.99 -12.64
C ARG A 171 3.17 -2.84 -13.33
#